data_AF-A0A2T9XSN5-F1
#
_entry.id   AF-A0A2T9XSN5-F1
#
_cell.length_a   1.000
_cell.length_b   1.000
_cell.length_c   1.000
_cell.angle_alpha   90.00
_cell.angle_beta   90.00
_cell.angle_gamma   90.00
#
_symmetry.space_group_name_H-M   'P 1'
#
loop_
_entity.id
_entity.type
_entity.pdbx_description
1 polymer ?
#
loop_
_entity_poly.entity_id
_entity_poly.type
_entity_poly.pdbx_seq_one_letter_code
_entity_poly.pdbx_strand_id
1 'polypeptide(L)'
;MMIFGILSALLSIALPIVLVVWAVRHFGNRTGGQRNDARSVRRFFQYLLLFGLLIVATVGLSELLGLPFQEAALAGDDRSALARALTFSLFGIPMFLLLAAWSRRHLTRDPDEVDSIGWGFYLTVAPLTALVVAMFALHDVVASVLTGDTFDWPATARFVVWAAVWLVHWTVSHRMLDAVRRQAQLVIGSLIGLGTSVAGLVALLGSSVVALVGTDTTNLLVEPQHPIAQAAATVVVGVPVWIVYWLRTWSTADRTALWFAYVLPVGVGGSLVLAVVGASIAVYQLLVWLLGDPSSTQAVQHFEGTPTAVACVVVGVVSWWYHREVLAGAALGRTEVTRVYEYLMAGIALLAAAVGVTLVVVALVESLIPVAEVELGTSVVNSLLSGVTLLLVGGPLWWVFWRRIERVAHADGPEELGSPTRRIYLFVLFGLGGIAAVVAVLVAAFFGIQGALQGGFDAQVVRDMRIPVAILLATGAISGYHWAVYRDDRSRLPAPEARLGARYVLLVGAPDPALVGAVEHRTGARVDLWTRADGQAGPWVVDDVVAAVQASPTPALTVVAGPAGLETVGMLRP
;
A
#
# COMPACT_ATOMS: atom_id res chain seq x y z
N MET A 1 -20.91 -2.59 13.36
CA MET A 1 -21.31 -1.21 13.70
C MET A 1 -20.25 -0.45 14.51
N MET A 2 -19.76 -0.97 15.64
CA MET A 2 -18.79 -0.27 16.50
C MET A 2 -17.43 -0.01 15.82
N ILE A 3 -16.95 -0.93 14.96
CA ILE A 3 -15.72 -0.75 14.17
C ILE A 3 -15.88 0.39 13.16
N PHE A 4 -17.03 0.55 12.50
CA PHE A 4 -17.27 1.64 11.54
C PHE A 4 -17.43 3.00 12.22
N GLY A 5 -18.02 3.06 13.41
CA GLY A 5 -18.11 4.29 14.21
C GLY A 5 -16.75 4.74 14.76
N ILE A 6 -15.93 3.80 15.23
CA ILE A 6 -14.56 4.07 15.70
C ILE A 6 -13.64 4.39 14.51
N LEU A 7 -13.80 3.71 13.36
CA LEU A 7 -13.09 4.06 12.13
C LEU A 7 -13.52 5.43 11.63
N SER A 8 -14.81 5.80 11.68
CA SER A 8 -15.31 7.12 11.26
C SER A 8 -14.77 8.26 12.14
N ALA A 9 -14.75 8.08 13.46
CA ALA A 9 -14.16 9.04 14.41
C ALA A 9 -12.63 9.12 14.29
N LEU A 10 -11.95 7.99 14.07
CA LEU A 10 -10.50 7.95 13.82
C LEU A 10 -10.14 8.47 12.42
N LEU A 11 -10.93 8.24 11.38
CA LEU A 11 -10.66 8.76 10.03
C LEU A 11 -10.88 10.27 9.95
N SER A 12 -11.92 10.79 10.62
CA SER A 12 -12.24 12.21 10.59
C SER A 12 -11.22 13.08 11.34
N ILE A 13 -10.54 12.53 12.37
CA ILE A 13 -9.56 13.28 13.19
C ILE A 13 -8.11 12.82 12.94
N ALA A 14 -7.85 11.52 12.83
CA ALA A 14 -6.48 11.00 12.67
C ALA A 14 -5.98 11.03 11.23
N LEU A 15 -6.85 10.95 10.21
CA LEU A 15 -6.40 11.01 8.81
C LEU A 15 -5.78 12.38 8.46
N PRO A 16 -6.35 13.54 8.85
CA PRO A 16 -5.70 14.84 8.67
C PRO A 16 -4.38 14.95 9.43
N ILE A 17 -4.31 14.45 10.67
CA ILE A 17 -3.11 14.51 11.52
C ILE A 17 -1.99 13.63 10.94
N VAL A 18 -2.31 12.41 10.50
CA VAL A 18 -1.34 11.48 9.88
C VAL A 18 -0.88 12.03 8.53
N LEU A 19 -1.76 12.64 7.72
CA LEU A 19 -1.37 13.32 6.47
C LEU A 19 -0.46 14.51 6.71
N VAL A 20 -0.75 15.32 7.73
CA VAL A 20 0.11 16.45 8.14
C VAL A 20 1.46 15.95 8.64
N VAL A 21 1.51 14.94 9.51
CA VAL A 21 2.75 14.37 10.04
C VAL A 21 3.58 13.69 8.95
N TRP A 22 2.94 12.96 8.04
CA TRP A 22 3.60 12.33 6.90
C TRP A 22 4.15 13.37 5.92
N ALA A 23 3.39 14.43 5.62
CA ALA A 23 3.83 15.52 4.74
C ALA A 23 5.01 16.30 5.33
N VAL A 24 4.97 16.63 6.62
CA VAL A 24 6.07 17.30 7.33
C VAL A 24 7.34 16.45 7.29
N ARG A 25 7.22 15.13 7.49
CA ARG A 25 8.39 14.22 7.49
C ARG A 25 8.94 13.92 6.09
N HIS A 26 8.09 13.77 5.08
CA HIS A 26 8.53 13.33 3.75
C HIS A 26 9.09 14.48 2.90
N PHE A 27 8.59 15.70 3.09
CA PHE A 27 8.97 16.86 2.27
C PHE A 27 9.92 17.83 2.97
N GLY A 28 10.09 17.75 4.29
CA GLY A 28 11.08 18.57 5.03
C GLY A 28 12.54 18.23 4.74
N ASN A 29 12.84 17.04 4.21
CA ASN A 29 14.22 16.56 4.01
C ASN A 29 14.81 16.80 2.60
N ARG A 30 14.11 17.48 1.69
CA ARG A 30 14.53 17.56 0.26
C ARG A 30 15.10 18.89 -0.24
N THR A 31 15.31 19.90 0.60
CA THR A 31 15.89 21.16 0.10
C THR A 31 17.00 21.69 0.99
N GLY A 32 18.25 21.51 0.55
CA GLY A 32 19.36 22.37 0.95
C GLY A 32 19.20 23.73 0.27
N GLY A 33 18.95 24.78 1.06
CA GLY A 33 18.91 26.16 0.58
C GLY A 33 18.24 27.12 1.57
N GLN A 34 19.01 27.63 2.54
CA GLN A 34 18.57 28.51 3.65
C GLN A 34 17.82 29.80 3.24
N ARG A 35 17.71 30.15 1.94
CA ARG A 35 16.92 31.31 1.44
C ARG A 35 15.47 30.97 1.07
N ASN A 36 15.11 29.68 0.92
CA ASN A 36 13.76 29.25 0.55
C ASN A 36 12.84 28.92 1.75
N ASP A 37 13.40 28.78 2.96
CA ASP A 37 12.66 28.23 4.11
C ASP A 37 11.57 29.18 4.63
N ALA A 38 11.87 30.47 4.86
CA ALA A 38 10.89 31.39 5.43
C ALA A 38 9.68 31.64 4.50
N ARG A 39 9.91 31.68 3.18
CA ARG A 39 8.85 31.87 2.19
C ARG A 39 8.02 30.60 2.03
N SER A 40 8.66 29.43 2.03
CA SER A 40 7.99 28.11 2.03
C SER A 40 7.12 27.90 3.26
N VAL A 41 7.63 28.22 4.46
CA VAL A 41 6.90 28.09 5.73
C VAL A 41 5.66 28.99 5.77
N ARG A 42 5.80 30.27 5.36
CA ARG A 42 4.65 31.18 5.28
C ARG A 42 3.56 30.66 4.34
N ARG A 43 3.94 30.17 3.15
CA ARG A 43 3.00 29.60 2.17
C ARG A 43 2.29 28.38 2.75
N PHE A 44 3.03 27.50 3.43
CA PHE A 44 2.44 26.34 4.10
C PHE A 44 1.36 26.73 5.12
N PHE A 45 1.65 27.67 6.03
CA PHE A 45 0.66 28.13 7.02
C PHE A 45 -0.54 28.84 6.40
N GLN A 46 -0.33 29.61 5.33
CA GLN A 46 -1.42 30.24 4.58
C GLN A 46 -2.40 29.19 4.03
N TYR A 47 -1.89 28.14 3.39
CA TYR A 47 -2.74 27.09 2.81
C TYR A 47 -3.32 26.14 3.86
N LEU A 48 -2.63 25.95 4.98
CA LEU A 48 -3.18 25.26 6.14
C LEU A 48 -4.36 26.04 6.75
N LEU A 49 -4.24 27.37 6.87
CA LEU A 49 -5.33 28.23 7.31
C LEU A 49 -6.51 28.20 6.32
N LEU A 50 -6.22 28.22 5.02
CA LEU A 50 -7.25 28.09 3.98
C LEU A 50 -8.00 26.76 4.10
N PHE A 51 -7.29 25.66 4.34
CA PHE A 51 -7.89 24.36 4.61
C PHE A 51 -8.75 24.37 5.87
N GLY A 52 -8.23 24.89 6.99
CA GLY A 52 -8.99 25.00 8.24
C GLY A 52 -10.29 25.80 8.07
N LEU A 53 -10.22 26.94 7.38
CA LEU A 53 -11.39 27.75 7.07
C LEU A 53 -12.38 27.07 6.12
N LEU A 54 -11.89 26.28 5.15
CA LEU A 54 -12.76 25.45 4.31
C LEU A 54 -13.56 24.47 5.17
N ILE A 55 -12.92 23.76 6.10
CA ILE A 55 -13.60 22.81 6.99
C ILE A 55 -14.64 23.53 7.85
N VAL A 56 -14.28 24.64 8.51
CA VAL A 56 -15.20 25.41 9.34
C VAL A 56 -16.41 25.89 8.53
N ALA A 57 -16.18 26.50 7.37
CA ALA A 57 -17.23 27.02 6.49
C ALA A 57 -18.18 25.92 6.01
N THR A 58 -17.65 24.75 5.64
CA THR A 58 -18.44 23.64 5.08
C THR A 58 -19.21 22.87 6.15
N VAL A 59 -18.63 22.70 7.36
CA VAL A 59 -19.36 22.17 8.52
C VAL A 59 -20.50 23.12 8.90
N GLY A 60 -20.23 24.42 9.04
CA GLY A 60 -21.25 25.42 9.36
C GLY A 60 -22.39 25.41 8.36
N LEU A 61 -22.08 25.40 7.07
CA LEU A 61 -23.08 25.37 6.01
C LEU A 61 -23.89 24.07 6.00
N SER A 62 -23.25 22.91 6.24
CA SER A 62 -23.94 21.62 6.31
C SER A 62 -24.93 21.57 7.48
N GLU A 63 -24.52 22.05 8.65
CA GLU A 63 -25.39 22.12 9.83
C GLU A 63 -26.54 23.10 9.60
N LEU A 64 -26.25 24.30 9.09
CA LEU A 64 -27.25 25.33 8.83
C LEU A 64 -28.37 24.84 7.89
N LEU A 65 -28.00 24.13 6.82
CA LEU A 65 -28.95 23.59 5.85
C LEU A 65 -29.73 22.37 6.38
N GLY A 66 -29.19 21.65 7.37
CA GLY A 66 -29.85 20.52 8.02
C GLY A 66 -30.84 20.90 9.12
N LEU A 67 -30.68 22.08 9.73
CA LEU A 67 -31.51 22.56 10.85
C LEU A 67 -33.04 22.54 10.61
N PRO A 68 -33.57 22.95 9.44
CA PRO A 68 -35.02 22.99 9.23
C PRO A 68 -35.72 21.63 9.32
N PHE A 69 -34.95 20.54 9.26
CA PHE A 69 -35.45 19.17 9.16
C PHE A 69 -35.24 18.35 10.45
N GLN A 70 -34.76 18.97 11.53
CA GLN A 70 -34.62 18.30 12.83
C GLN A 70 -35.93 18.43 13.61
N GLU A 71 -36.55 17.30 13.96
CA GLU A 71 -37.76 17.30 14.78
C GLU A 71 -37.43 17.74 16.22
N ALA A 72 -38.14 18.78 16.69
CA ALA A 72 -38.04 19.42 18.02
C ALA A 72 -36.87 20.41 18.28
N ALA A 73 -36.56 21.30 17.34
CA ALA A 73 -35.47 22.30 17.42
C ALA A 73 -35.58 23.43 18.50
N LEU A 74 -36.32 23.27 19.60
CA LEU A 74 -36.49 24.35 20.60
C LEU A 74 -36.51 23.91 22.08
N ALA A 75 -35.77 22.87 22.47
CA ALA A 75 -35.55 22.55 23.89
C ALA A 75 -34.06 22.34 24.25
N GLY A 76 -33.49 23.30 25.00
CA GLY A 76 -32.29 23.14 25.82
C GLY A 76 -30.94 23.04 25.09
N ASP A 77 -30.67 21.88 24.47
CA ASP A 77 -29.33 21.49 23.96
C ASP A 77 -29.04 22.08 22.55
N ASP A 78 -30.10 22.31 21.76
CA ASP A 78 -30.04 22.76 20.36
C ASP A 78 -29.53 24.20 20.15
N ARG A 79 -29.61 25.07 21.18
CA ARG A 79 -29.16 26.47 21.05
C ARG A 79 -27.65 26.55 20.85
N SER A 80 -26.89 25.62 21.43
CA SER A 80 -25.44 25.54 21.29
C SER A 80 -25.04 25.10 19.87
N ALA A 81 -25.74 24.10 19.32
CA ALA A 81 -25.56 23.61 17.96
C ALA A 81 -25.92 24.69 16.93
N LEU A 82 -27.05 25.38 17.12
CA LEU A 82 -27.44 26.53 16.29
C LEU A 82 -26.42 27.66 16.34
N ALA A 83 -25.96 28.04 17.54
CA ALA A 83 -24.94 29.08 17.71
C ALA A 83 -23.63 28.70 17.01
N ARG A 84 -23.22 27.43 17.08
CA ARG A 84 -22.05 26.91 16.35
C ARG A 84 -22.25 26.96 14.84
N ALA A 85 -23.37 26.45 14.33
CA ALA A 85 -23.68 26.47 12.89
C ALA A 85 -23.72 27.90 12.32
N LEU A 86 -24.35 28.83 13.06
CA LEU A 86 -24.37 30.25 12.71
C LEU A 86 -22.98 30.87 12.77
N THR A 87 -22.19 30.61 13.82
CA THR A 87 -20.83 31.15 13.94
C THR A 87 -19.95 30.68 12.79
N PHE A 88 -19.99 29.38 12.49
CA PHE A 88 -19.18 28.78 11.43
C PHE A 88 -19.61 29.25 10.04
N SER A 89 -20.91 29.44 9.82
CA SER A 89 -21.41 29.97 8.54
C SER A 89 -21.12 31.47 8.38
N LEU A 90 -21.48 32.26 9.38
CA LEU A 90 -21.43 33.73 9.33
C LEU A 90 -20.00 34.26 9.33
N PHE A 91 -19.08 33.64 10.08
CA PHE A 91 -17.68 34.03 10.10
C PHE A 91 -16.81 33.17 9.19
N GLY A 92 -17.01 31.85 9.18
CA GLY A 92 -16.18 30.93 8.41
C GLY A 92 -16.30 31.12 6.90
N ILE A 93 -17.51 31.25 6.34
CA ILE A 93 -17.69 31.41 4.88
C ILE A 93 -17.04 32.71 4.39
N PRO A 94 -17.29 33.91 4.96
CA PRO A 94 -16.64 35.12 4.50
C PRO A 94 -15.12 35.08 4.66
N MET A 95 -14.61 34.57 5.78
CA MET A 95 -13.16 34.44 6.00
C MET A 95 -12.51 33.51 4.97
N PHE A 96 -13.14 32.36 4.68
CA PHE A 96 -12.68 31.46 3.63
C PHE A 96 -12.68 32.15 2.26
N LEU A 97 -13.78 32.80 1.88
CA LEU A 97 -13.89 33.47 0.58
C LEU A 97 -12.86 34.60 0.41
N LEU A 98 -12.62 35.39 1.47
CA LEU A 98 -11.61 36.44 1.47
C LEU A 98 -10.20 35.86 1.28
N LEU A 99 -9.85 34.82 2.04
CA LEU A 99 -8.53 34.18 1.92
C LEU A 99 -8.35 33.45 0.60
N ALA A 100 -9.41 32.80 0.08
CA ALA A 100 -9.41 32.14 -1.21
C ALA A 100 -9.25 33.16 -2.36
N ALA A 101 -9.98 34.28 -2.32
CA ALA A 101 -9.86 35.35 -3.31
C ALA A 101 -8.47 35.99 -3.27
N TRP A 102 -7.92 36.22 -2.08
CA TRP A 102 -6.56 36.72 -1.91
C TRP A 102 -5.51 35.74 -2.45
N SER A 103 -5.63 34.45 -2.11
CA SER A 103 -4.74 33.39 -2.59
C SER A 103 -4.80 33.24 -4.12
N ARG A 104 -6.01 33.29 -4.71
CA ARG A 104 -6.18 33.26 -6.18
C ARG A 104 -5.48 34.43 -6.86
N ARG A 105 -5.59 35.65 -6.31
CA ARG A 105 -4.88 36.83 -6.84
C ARG A 105 -3.36 36.67 -6.74
N HIS A 106 -2.86 36.01 -5.70
CA HIS A 106 -1.43 35.77 -5.54
C HIS A 106 -0.92 34.75 -6.55
N LEU A 107 -1.64 33.62 -6.72
CA LEU A 107 -1.35 32.59 -7.72
C LEU A 107 -1.32 33.14 -9.16
N THR A 108 -2.16 34.13 -9.48
CA THR A 108 -2.12 34.77 -10.82
C THR A 108 -0.96 35.75 -11.02
N ARG A 109 -0.34 36.23 -9.95
CA ARG A 109 0.72 37.25 -10.01
C ARG A 109 2.12 36.67 -9.86
N ASP A 110 2.25 35.54 -9.18
CA ASP A 110 3.51 34.85 -8.92
C ASP A 110 3.42 33.40 -9.43
N PRO A 111 4.02 33.08 -10.59
CA PRO A 111 4.05 31.72 -11.13
C PRO A 111 4.68 30.71 -10.17
N ASP A 112 5.65 31.13 -9.36
CA ASP A 112 6.33 30.26 -8.38
C ASP A 112 5.41 29.83 -7.23
N GLU A 113 4.25 30.47 -7.07
CA GLU A 113 3.26 30.13 -6.06
C GLU A 113 2.47 28.86 -6.43
N VAL A 114 2.21 28.66 -7.73
CA VAL A 114 1.56 27.43 -8.24
C VAL A 114 2.44 26.22 -7.97
N ASP A 115 3.75 26.42 -7.98
CA ASP A 115 4.74 25.38 -7.69
C ASP A 115 5.03 25.19 -6.20
N SER A 116 4.33 25.90 -5.32
CA SER A 116 4.52 25.77 -3.89
C SER A 116 4.00 24.44 -3.33
N ILE A 117 4.76 23.89 -2.36
CA ILE A 117 4.42 22.65 -1.66
C ILE A 117 3.07 22.79 -0.92
N GLY A 118 2.83 23.94 -0.28
CA GLY A 118 1.60 24.20 0.46
C GLY A 118 0.35 24.19 -0.43
N TRP A 119 0.44 24.73 -1.65
CA TRP A 119 -0.66 24.71 -2.61
C TRP A 119 -0.97 23.29 -3.09
N GLY A 120 0.06 22.53 -3.46
CA GLY A 120 -0.08 21.12 -3.85
C GLY A 120 -0.67 20.26 -2.73
N PHE A 121 -0.25 20.50 -1.49
CA PHE A 121 -0.82 19.83 -0.31
C PHE A 121 -2.30 20.17 -0.12
N TYR A 122 -2.66 21.46 -0.15
CA TYR A 122 -4.06 21.90 -0.04
C TYR A 122 -4.95 21.25 -1.10
N LEU A 123 -4.53 21.29 -2.36
CA LEU A 123 -5.29 20.70 -3.48
C LEU A 123 -5.30 19.17 -3.48
N THR A 124 -4.48 18.51 -2.66
CA THR A 124 -4.56 17.06 -2.45
C THR A 124 -5.51 16.73 -1.30
N VAL A 125 -5.35 17.40 -0.16
CA VAL A 125 -6.09 17.08 1.08
C VAL A 125 -7.54 17.57 1.03
N ALA A 126 -7.79 18.80 0.55
CA ALA A 126 -9.14 19.36 0.50
C ALA A 126 -10.16 18.47 -0.26
N PRO A 127 -9.90 18.03 -1.51
CA PRO A 127 -10.83 17.14 -2.21
C PRO A 127 -10.93 15.76 -1.56
N LEU A 128 -9.85 15.21 -0.98
CA LEU A 128 -9.91 13.90 -0.32
C LEU A 128 -10.74 13.93 0.97
N THR A 129 -10.59 14.97 1.79
CA THR A 129 -11.44 15.17 2.97
C THR A 129 -12.90 15.33 2.54
N ALA A 130 -13.16 16.17 1.53
CA ALA A 130 -14.52 16.37 1.04
C ALA A 130 -15.14 15.10 0.46
N LEU A 131 -14.35 14.29 -0.26
CA LEU A 131 -14.76 12.99 -0.76
C LEU A 131 -15.20 12.07 0.39
N VAL A 132 -14.36 11.91 1.41
CA VAL A 132 -14.63 11.00 2.54
C VAL A 132 -15.89 11.44 3.30
N VAL A 133 -16.04 12.73 3.60
CA VAL A 133 -17.24 13.22 4.30
C VAL A 133 -18.49 13.06 3.45
N ALA A 134 -18.40 13.34 2.13
CA ALA A 134 -19.51 13.10 1.21
C ALA A 134 -19.85 11.61 1.10
N MET A 135 -18.87 10.70 1.13
CA MET A 135 -19.09 9.25 1.11
C MET A 135 -19.85 8.78 2.35
N PHE A 136 -19.46 9.22 3.56
CA PHE A 136 -20.21 8.90 4.78
C PHE A 136 -21.62 9.46 4.75
N ALA A 137 -21.78 10.73 4.37
CA ALA A 137 -23.09 11.35 4.27
C ALA A 137 -23.99 10.63 3.24
N LEU A 138 -23.46 10.24 2.09
CA LEU A 138 -24.18 9.45 1.09
C LEU A 138 -24.55 8.06 1.61
N HIS A 139 -23.66 7.42 2.39
CA HIS A 139 -23.96 6.15 3.04
C HIS A 139 -25.16 6.27 3.97
N ASP A 140 -25.17 7.28 4.84
CA ASP A 140 -26.26 7.51 5.80
C ASP A 140 -27.59 7.77 5.06
N VAL A 141 -27.57 8.60 4.01
CA VAL A 141 -28.74 8.86 3.16
C VAL A 141 -29.26 7.58 2.51
N VAL A 142 -28.40 6.82 1.83
CA VAL A 142 -28.82 5.60 1.12
C VAL A 142 -29.28 4.53 2.11
N ALA A 143 -28.60 4.40 3.26
CA ALA A 143 -28.97 3.46 4.30
C ALA A 143 -30.37 3.79 4.84
N SER A 144 -30.65 5.06 5.20
CA SER A 144 -31.98 5.46 5.72
C SER A 144 -33.12 5.16 4.75
N VAL A 145 -32.90 5.37 3.45
CA VAL A 145 -33.87 5.03 2.39
C VAL A 145 -34.09 3.52 2.29
N LEU A 146 -33.03 2.73 2.37
CA LEU A 146 -33.10 1.27 2.20
C LEU A 146 -33.64 0.55 3.45
N THR A 147 -33.43 1.09 4.65
CA THR A 147 -33.96 0.51 5.89
C THR A 147 -35.42 0.87 6.14
N GLY A 148 -35.94 1.91 5.48
CA GLY A 148 -37.29 2.41 5.70
C GLY A 148 -37.43 3.24 6.99
N ASP A 149 -36.31 3.66 7.58
CA ASP A 149 -36.27 4.56 8.74
C ASP A 149 -36.66 5.99 8.33
N THR A 150 -36.78 6.90 9.30
CA THR A 150 -36.97 8.32 9.03
C THR A 150 -35.83 8.86 8.15
N PHE A 151 -36.16 9.49 7.04
CA PHE A 151 -35.19 10.00 6.07
C PHE A 151 -34.22 11.00 6.70
N ASP A 152 -32.91 10.76 6.57
CA ASP A 152 -31.87 11.58 7.18
C ASP A 152 -31.58 12.85 6.34
N TRP A 153 -32.40 13.88 6.57
CA TRP A 153 -32.22 15.20 5.96
C TRP A 153 -30.90 15.88 6.33
N PRO A 154 -30.43 15.87 7.60
CA PRO A 154 -29.09 16.37 7.93
C PRO A 154 -27.96 15.72 7.14
N ALA A 155 -28.00 14.40 6.94
CA ALA A 155 -27.02 13.70 6.10
C ALA A 155 -27.15 14.11 4.63
N THR A 156 -28.36 14.35 4.13
CA THR A 156 -28.59 14.86 2.77
C THR A 156 -27.96 16.24 2.57
N ALA A 157 -28.18 17.18 3.50
CA ALA A 157 -27.57 18.50 3.46
C ALA A 157 -26.03 18.41 3.48
N ARG A 158 -25.49 17.56 4.36
CA ARG A 158 -24.05 17.27 4.43
C ARG A 158 -23.52 16.71 3.10
N PHE A 159 -24.20 15.73 2.51
CA PHE A 159 -23.80 15.14 1.23
C PHE A 159 -23.73 16.20 0.12
N VAL A 160 -24.79 17.01 -0.03
CA VAL A 160 -24.86 18.04 -1.07
C VAL A 160 -23.71 19.06 -0.93
N VAL A 161 -23.47 19.57 0.28
CA VAL A 161 -22.42 20.56 0.54
C VAL A 161 -21.03 19.95 0.26
N TRP A 162 -20.73 18.79 0.84
CA TRP A 162 -19.41 18.18 0.71
C TRP A 162 -19.14 17.63 -0.69
N ALA A 163 -20.15 17.12 -1.40
CA ALA A 163 -20.04 16.71 -2.80
C ALA A 163 -19.76 17.92 -3.71
N ALA A 164 -20.39 19.07 -3.47
CA ALA A 164 -20.09 20.29 -4.20
C ALA A 164 -18.65 20.77 -3.96
N VAL A 165 -18.19 20.75 -2.70
CA VAL A 165 -16.80 21.09 -2.34
C VAL A 165 -15.82 20.14 -3.02
N TRP A 166 -16.09 18.83 -2.99
CA TRP A 166 -15.31 17.83 -3.69
C TRP A 166 -15.23 18.13 -5.19
N LEU A 167 -16.36 18.38 -5.85
CA LEU A 167 -16.41 18.63 -7.29
C LEU A 167 -15.63 19.89 -7.69
N VAL A 168 -15.75 20.97 -6.90
CA VAL A 168 -15.00 22.21 -7.11
C VAL A 168 -13.49 21.95 -6.98
N HIS A 169 -13.05 21.30 -5.89
CA HIS A 169 -11.62 21.05 -5.67
C HIS A 169 -11.04 19.99 -6.61
N TRP A 170 -11.84 19.01 -7.03
CA TRP A 170 -11.52 18.08 -8.12
C TRP A 170 -11.27 18.84 -9.42
N THR A 171 -12.16 19.77 -9.78
CA THR A 171 -11.99 20.56 -11.01
C THR A 171 -10.78 21.49 -10.94
N VAL A 172 -10.53 22.12 -9.78
CA VAL A 172 -9.38 23.01 -9.58
C VAL A 172 -8.06 22.24 -9.63
N SER A 173 -7.97 21.11 -8.92
CA SER A 173 -6.79 20.22 -9.00
C SER A 173 -6.56 19.74 -10.44
N HIS A 174 -7.63 19.48 -11.19
CA HIS A 174 -7.52 19.05 -12.59
C HIS A 174 -7.02 20.12 -13.56
N ARG A 175 -7.16 21.40 -13.20
CA ARG A 175 -6.73 22.53 -14.02
C ARG A 175 -5.39 23.11 -13.60
N MET A 176 -5.06 23.05 -12.31
CA MET A 176 -3.92 23.79 -11.75
C MET A 176 -2.73 22.91 -11.36
N LEU A 177 -2.93 21.61 -11.13
CA LEU A 177 -1.82 20.69 -10.88
C LEU A 177 -1.39 19.98 -12.17
N ASP A 178 -0.10 19.80 -12.35
CA ASP A 178 0.46 18.94 -13.38
C ASP A 178 0.18 17.45 -13.09
N ALA A 179 0.46 16.60 -14.08
CA ALA A 179 0.17 15.16 -13.99
C ALA A 179 0.87 14.50 -12.80
N VAL A 180 2.11 14.90 -12.47
CA VAL A 180 2.91 14.30 -11.39
C VAL A 180 2.34 14.63 -10.02
N ARG A 181 2.05 15.91 -9.72
CA ARG A 181 1.53 16.30 -8.40
C ARG A 181 0.13 15.77 -8.14
N ARG A 182 -0.67 15.57 -9.20
CA ARG A 182 -2.01 14.99 -9.10
C ARG A 182 -2.01 13.49 -8.77
N GLN A 183 -0.91 12.77 -9.04
CA GLN A 183 -0.86 11.32 -8.80
C GLN A 183 -1.19 10.97 -7.36
N ALA A 184 -0.70 11.75 -6.38
CA ALA A 184 -0.98 11.50 -4.96
C ALA A 184 -2.49 11.48 -4.66
N GLN A 185 -3.23 12.47 -5.14
CA GLN A 185 -4.68 12.52 -4.99
C GLN A 185 -5.38 11.34 -5.69
N LEU A 186 -4.94 10.99 -6.90
CA LEU A 186 -5.54 9.91 -7.68
C LEU A 186 -5.30 8.54 -7.04
N VAL A 187 -4.09 8.29 -6.53
CA VAL A 187 -3.73 7.05 -5.81
C VAL A 187 -4.61 6.88 -4.59
N ILE A 188 -4.68 7.91 -3.73
CA ILE A 188 -5.41 7.84 -2.46
C ILE A 188 -6.91 7.69 -2.70
N GLY A 189 -7.49 8.47 -3.61
CA GLY A 189 -8.91 8.34 -3.92
C GLY A 189 -9.27 7.02 -4.60
N SER A 190 -8.37 6.45 -5.42
CA SER A 190 -8.54 5.11 -5.98
C SER A 190 -8.51 4.04 -4.88
N LEU A 191 -7.61 4.17 -3.89
CA LEU A 191 -7.53 3.27 -2.74
C LEU A 191 -8.79 3.34 -1.86
N ILE A 192 -9.30 4.55 -1.57
CA ILE A 192 -10.54 4.76 -0.82
C ILE A 192 -11.73 4.12 -1.56
N GLY A 193 -11.82 4.33 -2.87
CA GLY A 193 -12.84 3.74 -3.72
C GLY A 193 -12.77 2.22 -3.71
N LEU A 194 -11.59 1.65 -4.01
CA LEU A 194 -11.39 0.20 -4.09
C LEU A 194 -11.69 -0.48 -2.74
N GLY A 195 -11.15 0.05 -1.64
CA GLY A 195 -11.36 -0.50 -0.29
C GLY A 195 -12.84 -0.49 0.11
N THR A 196 -13.52 0.64 -0.10
CA THR A 196 -14.96 0.75 0.19
C THR A 196 -15.79 -0.16 -0.72
N SER A 197 -15.49 -0.25 -2.02
CA SER A 197 -16.17 -1.15 -2.95
C SER A 197 -16.01 -2.61 -2.56
N VAL A 198 -14.79 -3.05 -2.26
CA VAL A 198 -14.50 -4.43 -1.86
C VAL A 198 -15.21 -4.78 -0.56
N ALA A 199 -15.13 -3.90 0.46
CA ALA A 199 -15.81 -4.11 1.73
C ALA A 199 -17.34 -4.19 1.57
N GLY A 200 -17.92 -3.26 0.80
CA GLY A 200 -19.36 -3.26 0.50
C GLY A 200 -19.80 -4.51 -0.26
N LEU A 201 -19.05 -4.93 -1.28
CA LEU A 201 -19.39 -6.12 -2.07
C LEU A 201 -19.29 -7.41 -1.23
N VAL A 202 -18.26 -7.54 -0.38
CA VAL A 202 -18.12 -8.67 0.54
C VAL A 202 -19.28 -8.70 1.53
N ALA A 203 -19.61 -7.56 2.14
CA ALA A 203 -20.72 -7.46 3.07
C ALA A 203 -22.06 -7.77 2.39
N LEU A 204 -22.26 -7.29 1.16
CA LEU A 204 -23.52 -7.46 0.43
C LEU A 204 -23.72 -8.92 0.05
N LEU A 205 -22.70 -9.56 -0.53
CA LEU A 205 -22.75 -10.97 -0.89
C LEU A 205 -22.89 -11.86 0.35
N GLY A 206 -22.12 -11.59 1.40
CA GLY A 206 -22.19 -12.34 2.66
C GLY A 206 -23.57 -12.26 3.31
N SER A 207 -24.10 -11.05 3.49
CA SER A 207 -25.44 -10.84 4.06
C SER A 207 -26.56 -11.38 3.18
N SER A 208 -26.43 -11.32 1.85
CA SER A 208 -27.39 -11.91 0.92
C SER A 208 -27.45 -13.43 1.05
N VAL A 209 -26.31 -14.10 1.16
CA VAL A 209 -26.26 -15.55 1.36
C VAL A 209 -26.83 -15.95 2.72
N VAL A 210 -26.52 -15.19 3.79
CA VAL A 210 -27.12 -15.41 5.12
C VAL A 210 -28.65 -15.30 5.05
N ALA A 211 -29.17 -14.28 4.38
CA ALA A 211 -30.61 -14.09 4.23
C ALA A 211 -31.28 -15.20 3.40
N LEU A 212 -30.58 -15.79 2.42
CA LEU A 212 -31.09 -16.91 1.61
C LEU A 212 -31.07 -18.25 2.36
N VAL A 213 -30.11 -18.46 3.26
CA VAL A 213 -29.89 -19.73 3.97
C VAL A 213 -30.58 -19.77 5.35
N GLY A 214 -30.83 -18.60 5.95
CA GLY A 214 -31.50 -18.49 7.25
C GLY A 214 -32.91 -19.10 7.26
N THR A 215 -33.17 -19.96 8.25
CA THR A 215 -34.43 -20.72 8.40
C THR A 215 -35.59 -19.93 9.00
N ASP A 216 -35.37 -18.69 9.45
CA ASP A 216 -36.42 -17.85 10.02
C ASP A 216 -37.16 -17.06 8.93
N THR A 217 -37.96 -17.76 8.13
CA THR A 217 -38.93 -17.16 7.21
C THR A 217 -39.93 -16.22 7.91
N THR A 218 -40.06 -16.31 9.24
CA THR A 218 -40.85 -15.39 10.07
C THR A 218 -40.09 -14.11 10.47
N ASN A 219 -38.76 -14.11 10.57
CA ASN A 219 -37.97 -12.89 10.83
C ASN A 219 -37.65 -12.11 9.55
N LEU A 220 -37.61 -12.74 8.37
CA LEU A 220 -37.40 -12.05 7.09
C LEU A 220 -38.49 -11.01 6.76
N LEU A 221 -39.66 -11.10 7.39
CA LEU A 221 -40.80 -10.19 7.24
C LEU A 221 -40.96 -9.20 8.41
N VAL A 222 -40.22 -9.38 9.52
CA VAL A 222 -40.45 -8.67 10.80
C VAL A 222 -39.19 -7.97 11.33
N GLU A 223 -37.99 -8.48 11.06
CA GLU A 223 -36.74 -7.76 11.32
C GLU A 223 -36.32 -6.96 10.09
N PRO A 224 -35.98 -5.67 10.23
CA PRO A 224 -35.54 -4.90 9.08
C PRO A 224 -34.22 -5.49 8.56
N GLN A 225 -34.09 -5.61 7.24
CA GLN A 225 -32.91 -6.14 6.55
C GLN A 225 -31.69 -5.20 6.64
N HIS A 226 -31.43 -4.63 7.81
CA HIS A 226 -30.40 -3.63 8.09
C HIS A 226 -29.01 -4.03 7.55
N PRO A 227 -28.54 -5.28 7.64
CA PRO A 227 -27.21 -5.63 7.12
C PRO A 227 -27.10 -5.54 5.60
N ILE A 228 -28.14 -5.95 4.86
CA ILE A 228 -28.15 -5.89 3.39
C ILE A 228 -28.26 -4.42 2.95
N ALA A 229 -29.15 -3.65 3.58
CA ALA A 229 -29.31 -2.22 3.32
C ALA A 229 -28.01 -1.44 3.54
N GLN A 230 -27.33 -1.69 4.67
CA GLN A 230 -26.02 -1.08 4.96
C GLN A 230 -24.96 -1.48 3.94
N ALA A 231 -24.88 -2.77 3.59
CA ALA A 231 -23.92 -3.25 2.61
C ALA A 231 -24.18 -2.65 1.21
N ALA A 232 -25.44 -2.57 0.80
CA ALA A 232 -25.84 -1.95 -0.46
C ALA A 232 -25.49 -0.46 -0.47
N ALA A 233 -25.73 0.27 0.63
CA ALA A 233 -25.31 1.66 0.78
C ALA A 233 -23.78 1.81 0.64
N THR A 234 -22.99 0.93 1.25
CA THR A 234 -21.53 0.93 1.09
C THR A 234 -21.10 0.70 -0.37
N VAL A 235 -21.78 -0.19 -1.12
CA VAL A 235 -21.50 -0.41 -2.55
C VAL A 235 -21.83 0.83 -3.38
N VAL A 236 -23.00 1.42 -3.17
CA VAL A 236 -23.46 2.64 -3.87
C VAL A 236 -22.50 3.81 -3.65
N VAL A 237 -21.83 3.86 -2.50
CA VAL A 237 -20.83 4.88 -2.18
C VAL A 237 -19.46 4.56 -2.78
N GLY A 238 -18.95 3.33 -2.58
CA GLY A 238 -17.59 2.97 -2.98
C GLY A 238 -17.40 2.87 -4.49
N VAL A 239 -18.32 2.19 -5.19
CA VAL A 239 -18.17 1.86 -6.62
C VAL A 239 -18.06 3.10 -7.50
N PRO A 240 -18.93 4.14 -7.36
CA PRO A 240 -18.79 5.35 -8.16
C PRO A 240 -17.46 6.07 -7.93
N VAL A 241 -16.96 6.10 -6.69
CA VAL A 241 -15.67 6.72 -6.37
C VAL A 241 -14.53 5.97 -7.05
N TRP A 242 -14.54 4.64 -6.99
CA TRP A 242 -13.56 3.83 -7.71
C TRP A 242 -13.64 4.04 -9.22
N ILE A 243 -14.84 4.12 -9.80
CA ILE A 243 -15.02 4.41 -11.23
C ILE A 243 -14.41 5.76 -11.59
N VAL A 244 -14.66 6.82 -10.81
CA VAL A 244 -14.16 8.17 -11.10
C VAL A 244 -12.65 8.27 -10.97
N TYR A 245 -12.09 7.80 -9.85
CA TYR A 245 -10.67 7.96 -9.55
C TYR A 245 -9.81 6.97 -10.34
N TRP A 246 -10.21 5.70 -10.38
CA TRP A 246 -9.44 4.64 -11.00
C TRP A 246 -9.83 4.46 -12.48
N LEU A 247 -11.04 3.97 -12.77
CA LEU A 247 -11.39 3.56 -14.14
C LEU A 247 -11.31 4.71 -15.15
N ARG A 248 -11.91 5.87 -14.83
CA ARG A 248 -11.99 7.00 -15.76
C ARG A 248 -10.72 7.83 -15.85
N THR A 249 -9.90 7.83 -14.80
CA THR A 249 -8.80 8.80 -14.69
C THR A 249 -7.44 8.13 -14.62
N TRP A 250 -7.20 7.27 -13.62
CA TRP A 250 -5.85 6.79 -13.32
C TRP A 250 -5.48 5.44 -13.96
N SER A 251 -6.46 4.64 -14.39
CA SER A 251 -6.24 3.36 -15.08
C SER A 251 -5.59 3.54 -16.47
N THR A 252 -5.83 4.68 -17.12
CA THR A 252 -5.28 5.06 -18.43
C THR A 252 -4.13 6.07 -18.33
N ALA A 253 -3.73 6.45 -17.12
CA ALA A 253 -2.61 7.37 -16.92
C ALA A 253 -1.26 6.72 -17.26
N ASP A 254 -0.23 7.56 -17.42
CA ASP A 254 1.14 7.12 -17.66
C ASP A 254 1.60 6.09 -16.62
N ARG A 255 2.32 5.07 -17.10
CA ARG A 255 2.79 3.94 -16.29
C ARG A 255 3.98 4.33 -15.42
N THR A 256 3.72 5.13 -14.38
CA THR A 256 4.72 5.54 -13.41
C THR A 256 4.97 4.47 -12.35
N ALA A 257 6.06 4.63 -11.59
CA ALA A 257 6.34 3.75 -10.45
C ALA A 257 5.19 3.73 -9.42
N LEU A 258 4.51 4.87 -9.19
CA LEU A 258 3.34 4.94 -8.31
C LEU A 258 2.15 4.14 -8.84
N TRP A 259 1.97 4.13 -10.16
CA TRP A 259 0.92 3.32 -10.80
C TRP A 259 1.16 1.83 -10.55
N PHE A 260 2.39 1.35 -10.79
CA PHE A 260 2.76 -0.05 -10.51
C PHE A 260 2.71 -0.37 -9.01
N ALA A 261 3.12 0.57 -8.14
CA ALA A 261 3.05 0.43 -6.69
C ALA A 261 1.60 0.39 -6.16
N TYR A 262 0.61 0.80 -6.95
CA TYR A 262 -0.80 0.56 -6.63
C TYR A 262 -1.27 -0.77 -7.19
N VAL A 263 -1.11 -1.00 -8.50
CA VAL A 263 -1.67 -2.18 -9.17
C VAL A 263 -1.10 -3.49 -8.64
N LEU A 264 0.21 -3.54 -8.35
CA LEU A 264 0.87 -4.78 -7.90
C LEU A 264 0.50 -5.13 -6.45
N PRO A 265 0.89 -4.35 -5.41
CA PRO A 265 0.63 -4.77 -4.03
C PRO A 265 -0.83 -4.57 -3.61
N VAL A 266 -1.52 -3.50 -4.02
CA VAL A 266 -2.91 -3.25 -3.62
C VAL A 266 -3.88 -4.00 -4.53
N GLY A 267 -3.78 -3.77 -5.85
CA GLY A 267 -4.69 -4.33 -6.83
C GLY A 267 -4.60 -5.86 -6.91
N VAL A 268 -3.42 -6.40 -7.17
CA VAL A 268 -3.21 -7.84 -7.31
C VAL A 268 -2.98 -8.49 -5.94
N GLY A 269 -1.99 -7.99 -5.17
CA GLY A 269 -1.57 -8.60 -3.91
C GLY A 269 -2.65 -8.59 -2.85
N GLY A 270 -3.28 -7.42 -2.61
CA GLY A 270 -4.38 -7.27 -1.65
C GLY A 270 -5.58 -8.15 -2.01
N SER A 271 -5.89 -8.27 -3.30
CA SER A 271 -6.97 -9.15 -3.78
C SER A 271 -6.66 -10.64 -3.57
N LEU A 272 -5.40 -11.07 -3.77
CA LEU A 272 -4.97 -12.43 -3.44
C LEU A 272 -5.09 -12.68 -1.94
N VAL A 273 -4.59 -11.76 -1.11
CA VAL A 273 -4.67 -11.89 0.36
C VAL A 273 -6.13 -12.04 0.80
N LEU A 274 -7.03 -11.22 0.28
CA LEU A 274 -8.46 -11.32 0.57
C LEU A 274 -9.02 -12.70 0.23
N ALA A 275 -8.69 -13.22 -0.96
CA ALA A 275 -9.15 -14.54 -1.40
C ALA A 275 -8.56 -15.68 -0.55
N VAL A 276 -7.26 -15.62 -0.22
CA VAL A 276 -6.57 -16.61 0.62
C VAL A 276 -7.13 -16.61 2.04
N VAL A 277 -7.37 -15.44 2.62
CA VAL A 277 -7.99 -15.32 3.96
C VAL A 277 -9.40 -15.88 3.95
N GLY A 278 -10.23 -15.51 2.97
CA GLY A 278 -11.58 -16.05 2.83
C GLY A 278 -11.59 -17.57 2.66
N ALA A 279 -10.73 -18.10 1.80
CA ALA A 279 -10.60 -19.54 1.58
C ALA A 279 -10.12 -20.26 2.85
N SER A 280 -9.18 -19.68 3.58
CA SER A 280 -8.67 -20.23 4.83
C SER A 280 -9.75 -20.27 5.90
N ILE A 281 -10.57 -19.20 6.05
CA ILE A 281 -11.68 -19.22 7.01
C ILE A 281 -12.70 -20.30 6.64
N ALA A 282 -13.09 -20.39 5.36
CA ALA A 282 -14.09 -21.37 4.91
C ALA A 282 -13.61 -22.82 5.09
N VAL A 283 -12.36 -23.12 4.70
CA VAL A 283 -11.75 -24.45 4.86
C VAL A 283 -11.58 -24.77 6.35
N TYR A 284 -11.17 -23.80 7.17
CA TYR A 284 -11.01 -24.00 8.60
C TYR A 284 -12.34 -24.37 9.27
N GLN A 285 -13.41 -23.61 8.98
CA GLN A 285 -14.73 -23.90 9.52
C GLN A 285 -15.23 -25.29 9.12
N LEU A 286 -14.99 -25.70 7.87
CA LEU A 286 -15.32 -27.04 7.39
C LEU A 286 -14.52 -28.13 8.12
N LEU A 287 -13.20 -27.93 8.29
CA LEU A 287 -12.36 -28.90 8.98
C LEU A 287 -12.70 -29.02 10.46
N VAL A 288 -12.98 -27.90 11.15
CA VAL A 288 -13.40 -27.92 12.55
C VAL A 288 -14.72 -28.66 12.70
N TRP A 289 -15.67 -28.45 11.78
CA TRP A 289 -16.94 -29.18 11.78
C TRP A 289 -16.77 -30.70 11.63
N LEU A 290 -15.81 -31.13 10.80
CA LEU A 290 -15.61 -32.53 10.45
C LEU A 290 -14.67 -33.29 11.41
N LEU A 291 -13.63 -32.64 11.94
CA LEU A 291 -12.54 -33.29 12.69
C LEU A 291 -12.23 -32.60 14.03
N GLY A 292 -12.68 -31.37 14.24
CA GLY A 292 -12.32 -30.55 15.40
C GLY A 292 -13.43 -30.49 16.44
N ASP A 293 -13.37 -29.42 17.22
CA ASP A 293 -14.36 -29.08 18.25
C ASP A 293 -15.18 -27.86 17.78
N PRO A 294 -16.40 -28.05 17.23
CA PRO A 294 -17.25 -26.96 16.75
C PRO A 294 -17.69 -26.02 17.87
N SER A 295 -17.91 -24.75 17.52
CA SER A 295 -18.41 -23.74 18.48
C SER A 295 -19.86 -23.98 18.91
N SER A 296 -20.63 -24.71 18.09
CA SER A 296 -22.01 -25.12 18.36
C SER A 296 -22.28 -26.45 17.65
N THR A 297 -23.18 -27.26 18.22
CA THR A 297 -23.70 -28.46 17.57
C THR A 297 -24.67 -28.15 16.43
N GLN A 298 -25.13 -26.90 16.31
CA GLN A 298 -25.99 -26.45 15.23
C GLN A 298 -25.15 -25.94 14.05
N ALA A 299 -25.29 -26.57 12.88
CA ALA A 299 -24.54 -26.21 11.69
C ALA A 299 -24.72 -24.73 11.31
N VAL A 300 -25.94 -24.19 11.41
CA VAL A 300 -26.23 -22.78 11.07
C VAL A 300 -25.41 -21.81 11.92
N GLN A 301 -25.27 -22.09 13.23
CA GLN A 301 -24.49 -21.25 14.14
C GLN A 301 -22.98 -21.41 13.93
N HIS A 302 -22.50 -22.65 13.73
CA HIS A 302 -21.07 -22.89 13.46
C HIS A 302 -20.61 -22.20 12.15
N PHE A 303 -21.44 -22.25 11.10
CA PHE A 303 -21.10 -21.72 9.78
C PHE A 303 -21.51 -20.26 9.54
N GLU A 304 -21.95 -19.51 10.56
CA GLU A 304 -22.45 -18.12 10.43
C GLU A 304 -21.47 -17.19 9.68
N GLY A 305 -20.15 -17.34 9.90
CA GLY A 305 -19.12 -16.55 9.22
C GLY A 305 -18.73 -17.01 7.81
N THR A 306 -19.19 -18.19 7.38
CA THR A 306 -18.79 -18.82 6.11
C THR A 306 -19.30 -18.07 4.87
N PRO A 307 -20.55 -17.56 4.84
CA PRO A 307 -21.02 -16.70 3.75
C PRO A 307 -20.09 -15.53 3.45
N THR A 308 -19.65 -14.81 4.48
CA THR A 308 -18.70 -13.69 4.34
C THR A 308 -17.33 -14.17 3.88
N ALA A 309 -16.85 -15.31 4.37
CA ALA A 309 -15.59 -15.91 3.93
C ALA A 309 -15.62 -16.29 2.44
N VAL A 310 -16.71 -16.89 1.97
CA VAL A 310 -16.94 -17.19 0.54
C VAL A 310 -17.04 -15.91 -0.28
N ALA A 311 -17.71 -14.88 0.23
CA ALA A 311 -17.77 -13.57 -0.43
C ALA A 311 -16.36 -12.94 -0.58
N CYS A 312 -15.47 -13.06 0.42
CA CYS A 312 -14.08 -12.65 0.31
C CYS A 312 -13.33 -13.39 -0.82
N VAL A 313 -13.56 -14.70 -0.97
CA VAL A 313 -12.98 -15.48 -2.09
C VAL A 313 -13.47 -14.94 -3.43
N VAL A 314 -14.78 -14.80 -3.59
CA VAL A 314 -15.38 -14.34 -4.86
C VAL A 314 -14.91 -12.94 -5.23
N VAL A 315 -15.05 -11.98 -4.31
CA VAL A 315 -14.65 -10.58 -4.54
C VAL A 315 -13.14 -10.45 -4.73
N GLY A 316 -12.35 -11.18 -3.93
CA GLY A 316 -10.89 -11.21 -4.06
C GLY A 316 -10.45 -11.76 -5.42
N VAL A 317 -11.03 -12.87 -5.89
CA VAL A 317 -10.71 -13.45 -7.20
C VAL A 317 -11.13 -12.53 -8.35
N VAL A 318 -12.31 -11.91 -8.28
CA VAL A 318 -12.77 -10.96 -9.32
C VAL A 318 -11.89 -9.72 -9.37
N SER A 319 -11.57 -9.14 -8.20
CA SER A 319 -10.67 -7.98 -8.11
C SER A 319 -9.26 -8.32 -8.59
N TRP A 320 -8.73 -9.50 -8.23
CA TRP A 320 -7.45 -9.98 -8.73
C TRP A 320 -7.45 -10.14 -10.24
N TRP A 321 -8.49 -10.77 -10.80
CA TRP A 321 -8.63 -10.96 -12.24
C TRP A 321 -8.63 -9.62 -12.98
N TYR A 322 -9.44 -8.67 -12.53
CA TYR A 322 -9.49 -7.33 -13.11
C TYR A 322 -8.11 -6.63 -13.10
N HIS A 323 -7.42 -6.59 -11.95
CA HIS A 323 -6.12 -5.91 -11.85
C HIS A 323 -5.01 -6.65 -12.61
N ARG A 324 -5.10 -7.98 -12.72
CA ARG A 324 -4.20 -8.78 -13.55
C ARG A 324 -4.37 -8.45 -15.03
N GLU A 325 -5.60 -8.30 -15.53
CA GLU A 325 -5.84 -7.92 -16.92
C GLU A 325 -5.34 -6.49 -17.21
N VAL A 326 -5.55 -5.55 -16.29
CA VAL A 326 -4.99 -4.20 -16.40
C VAL A 326 -3.46 -4.23 -16.45
N LEU A 327 -2.82 -5.07 -15.65
CA LEU A 327 -1.37 -5.24 -15.66
C LEU A 327 -0.88 -5.89 -16.97
N ALA A 328 -1.58 -6.92 -17.46
CA ALA A 328 -1.24 -7.62 -18.70
C ALA A 328 -1.34 -6.70 -19.92
N GLY A 329 -2.34 -5.80 -19.96
CA GLY A 329 -2.44 -4.77 -20.99
C GLY A 329 -1.35 -3.70 -20.91
N ALA A 330 -0.76 -3.47 -19.72
CA ALA A 330 0.30 -2.49 -19.51
C ALA A 330 1.72 -3.05 -19.73
N ALA A 331 1.93 -4.35 -19.60
CA ALA A 331 3.22 -5.02 -19.70
C ALA A 331 3.18 -6.13 -20.75
N LEU A 332 3.42 -5.76 -22.02
CA LEU A 332 3.46 -6.73 -23.12
C LEU A 332 4.73 -7.60 -23.02
N GLY A 333 4.55 -8.91 -23.03
CA GLY A 333 5.65 -9.88 -22.97
C GLY A 333 6.26 -10.07 -21.57
N ARG A 334 7.47 -10.61 -21.54
CA ARG A 334 8.19 -10.93 -20.29
C ARG A 334 9.04 -9.75 -19.84
N THR A 335 8.43 -8.88 -19.02
CA THR A 335 9.09 -7.68 -18.46
C THR A 335 9.40 -7.85 -16.97
N GLU A 336 10.18 -6.93 -16.39
CA GLU A 336 10.37 -6.86 -14.93
C GLU A 336 9.05 -6.70 -14.18
N VAL A 337 8.06 -6.02 -14.73
CA VAL A 337 6.73 -5.87 -14.11
C VAL A 337 6.05 -7.23 -13.97
N THR A 338 6.10 -8.06 -15.02
CA THR A 338 5.56 -9.42 -15.01
C THR A 338 6.33 -10.31 -14.02
N ARG A 339 7.65 -10.13 -13.91
CA ARG A 339 8.47 -10.81 -12.89
C ARG A 339 8.01 -10.41 -11.49
N VAL A 340 7.92 -9.11 -11.20
CA VAL A 340 7.50 -8.60 -9.88
C VAL A 340 6.14 -9.14 -9.48
N TYR A 341 5.19 -9.19 -10.41
CA TYR A 341 3.88 -9.83 -10.20
C TYR A 341 4.02 -11.29 -9.75
N GLU A 342 4.76 -12.12 -10.48
CA GLU A 342 4.86 -13.56 -10.16
C GLU A 342 5.56 -13.79 -8.81
N TYR A 343 6.66 -13.09 -8.55
CA TYR A 343 7.39 -13.19 -7.28
C TYR A 343 6.59 -12.62 -6.10
N LEU A 344 5.79 -11.57 -6.29
CA LEU A 344 4.87 -11.06 -5.27
C LEU A 344 3.82 -12.12 -4.90
N MET A 345 3.21 -12.74 -5.90
CA MET A 345 2.20 -13.78 -5.70
C MET A 345 2.78 -15.02 -5.01
N ALA A 346 3.96 -15.46 -5.44
CA ALA A 346 4.69 -16.53 -4.77
C ALA A 346 5.04 -16.17 -3.32
N GLY A 347 5.49 -14.93 -3.07
CA GLY A 347 5.82 -14.45 -1.73
C GLY A 347 4.63 -14.44 -0.77
N ILE A 348 3.47 -13.93 -1.20
CA ILE A 348 2.24 -13.91 -0.40
C ILE A 348 1.78 -15.34 -0.06
N ALA A 349 1.79 -16.23 -1.06
CA ALA A 349 1.40 -17.62 -0.85
C ALA A 349 2.38 -18.37 0.07
N LEU A 350 3.69 -18.10 -0.08
CA LEU A 350 4.72 -18.67 0.80
C LEU A 350 4.57 -18.19 2.24
N LEU A 351 4.25 -16.91 2.45
CA LEU A 351 4.00 -16.37 3.78
C LEU A 351 2.83 -17.11 4.46
N ALA A 352 1.72 -17.32 3.75
CA ALA A 352 0.60 -18.10 4.28
C ALA A 352 1.01 -19.54 4.64
N ALA A 353 1.77 -20.20 3.75
CA ALA A 353 2.29 -21.54 4.02
C ALA A 353 3.25 -21.58 5.23
N ALA A 354 4.12 -20.57 5.38
CA ALA A 354 5.07 -20.45 6.49
C ALA A 354 4.35 -20.29 7.84
N VAL A 355 3.29 -19.47 7.88
CA VAL A 355 2.41 -19.36 9.05
C VAL A 355 1.75 -20.71 9.34
N GLY A 356 1.26 -21.41 8.30
CA GLY A 356 0.70 -22.76 8.43
C GLY A 356 1.67 -23.76 9.06
N VAL A 357 2.92 -23.84 8.58
CA VAL A 357 3.99 -24.69 9.17
C VAL A 357 4.19 -24.32 10.64
N THR A 358 4.28 -23.02 10.94
CA THR A 358 4.52 -22.53 12.30
C THR A 358 3.40 -23.01 13.25
N LEU A 359 2.14 -22.84 12.85
CA LEU A 359 0.99 -23.26 13.65
C LEU A 359 0.91 -24.78 13.82
N VAL A 360 1.25 -25.56 12.79
CA VAL A 360 1.32 -27.04 12.90
C VAL A 360 2.37 -27.46 13.92
N VAL A 361 3.56 -26.85 13.90
CA VAL A 361 4.62 -27.16 14.88
C VAL A 361 4.19 -26.74 16.28
N VAL A 362 3.57 -25.57 16.44
CA VAL A 362 3.04 -25.10 17.73
C VAL A 362 2.02 -26.09 18.28
N ALA A 363 1.05 -26.50 17.47
CA ALA A 363 0.01 -27.45 17.88
C ALA A 363 0.60 -28.84 18.19
N LEU A 364 1.64 -29.27 17.45
CA LEU A 364 2.35 -30.51 17.74
C LEU A 364 3.00 -30.47 19.13
N VAL A 365 3.71 -29.38 19.47
CA VAL A 365 4.32 -29.22 20.79
C VAL A 365 3.25 -29.19 21.90
N GLU A 366 2.14 -28.48 21.67
CA GLU A 366 1.01 -28.43 22.62
C GLU A 366 0.36 -29.81 22.83
N SER A 367 0.31 -30.65 21.80
CA SER A 367 -0.20 -32.03 21.92
C SER A 367 0.71 -32.96 22.72
N LEU A 368 2.03 -32.75 22.64
CA LEU A 368 3.03 -33.59 23.31
C LEU A 368 3.24 -33.20 24.77
N ILE A 369 2.98 -31.93 25.12
CA ILE A 369 3.22 -31.38 26.46
C ILE A 369 1.94 -30.65 26.96
N PRO A 370 0.93 -31.41 27.42
CA PRO A 370 -0.28 -30.82 28.00
C PRO A 370 0.05 -30.27 29.39
N VAL A 371 -0.11 -28.96 29.59
CA VAL A 371 -0.01 -28.34 30.93
C VAL A 371 -1.44 -28.20 31.47
N ALA A 372 -1.63 -28.50 32.76
CA ALA A 372 -2.95 -28.53 33.42
C ALA A 372 -3.72 -27.20 33.34
N GLU A 373 -3.02 -26.10 33.10
CA GLU A 373 -3.59 -24.83 32.64
C GLU A 373 -3.82 -24.88 31.12
N VAL A 374 -4.75 -25.73 30.70
CA VAL A 374 -5.44 -25.47 29.44
C VAL A 374 -6.23 -24.19 29.71
N GLU A 375 -5.88 -23.10 29.04
CA GLU A 375 -6.79 -21.95 28.93
C GLU A 375 -8.12 -22.51 28.45
N LEU A 376 -9.10 -22.57 29.35
CA LEU A 376 -10.43 -23.11 29.12
C LEU A 376 -10.96 -22.54 27.79
N GLY A 377 -11.06 -23.40 26.77
CA GLY A 377 -11.60 -23.05 25.46
C GLY A 377 -10.66 -23.12 24.25
N THR A 378 -9.37 -23.44 24.39
CA THR A 378 -8.47 -23.63 23.23
C THR A 378 -8.25 -25.12 22.94
N SER A 379 -8.91 -25.65 21.90
CA SER A 379 -8.69 -27.03 21.43
C SER A 379 -7.36 -27.15 20.68
N VAL A 380 -6.50 -28.07 21.11
CA VAL A 380 -5.25 -28.41 20.40
C VAL A 380 -5.54 -28.88 18.98
N VAL A 381 -6.66 -29.59 18.78
CA VAL A 381 -7.11 -30.05 17.46
C VAL A 381 -7.46 -28.84 16.60
N ASN A 382 -8.23 -27.87 17.10
CA ASN A 382 -8.57 -26.66 16.34
C ASN A 382 -7.31 -25.84 16.00
N SER A 383 -6.35 -25.75 16.91
CA SER A 383 -5.05 -25.10 16.64
C SER A 383 -4.29 -25.81 15.52
N LEU A 384 -4.23 -27.15 15.53
CA LEU A 384 -3.66 -27.93 14.43
C LEU A 384 -4.39 -27.69 13.11
N LEU A 385 -5.74 -27.72 13.12
CA LEU A 385 -6.57 -27.51 11.94
C LEU A 385 -6.38 -26.11 11.36
N SER A 386 -6.11 -25.09 12.18
CA SER A 386 -5.78 -23.75 11.70
C SER A 386 -4.48 -23.73 10.88
N GLY A 387 -3.43 -24.42 11.36
CA GLY A 387 -2.16 -24.56 10.64
C GLY A 387 -2.29 -25.39 9.37
N VAL A 388 -2.99 -26.53 9.45
CA VAL A 388 -3.27 -27.39 8.29
C VAL A 388 -4.05 -26.63 7.22
N THR A 389 -5.02 -25.81 7.62
CA THR A 389 -5.80 -25.00 6.68
C THR A 389 -4.92 -24.04 5.89
N LEU A 390 -4.05 -23.29 6.57
CA LEU A 390 -3.13 -22.37 5.91
C LEU A 390 -2.14 -23.10 4.98
N LEU A 391 -1.73 -24.32 5.32
CA LEU A 391 -0.93 -25.16 4.43
C LEU A 391 -1.72 -25.64 3.20
N LEU A 392 -2.98 -26.05 3.38
CA LEU A 392 -3.85 -26.50 2.28
C LEU A 392 -4.19 -25.37 1.31
N VAL A 393 -4.27 -24.13 1.78
CA VAL A 393 -4.54 -22.96 0.93
C VAL A 393 -3.24 -22.37 0.37
N GLY A 394 -2.28 -22.04 1.24
CA GLY A 394 -1.05 -21.34 0.86
C GLY A 394 -0.02 -22.22 0.15
N GLY A 395 0.12 -23.49 0.55
CA GLY A 395 1.10 -24.42 0.01
C GLY A 395 0.91 -24.71 -1.49
N PRO A 396 -0.28 -25.15 -1.94
CA PRO A 396 -0.55 -25.36 -3.35
C PRO A 396 -0.43 -24.08 -4.18
N LEU A 397 -0.86 -22.95 -3.62
CA LEU A 397 -0.78 -21.66 -4.30
C LEU A 397 0.68 -21.25 -4.52
N TRP A 398 1.53 -21.37 -3.50
CA TRP A 398 2.97 -21.13 -3.60
C TRP A 398 3.58 -22.06 -4.64
N TRP A 399 3.28 -23.36 -4.57
CA TRP A 399 3.79 -24.35 -5.51
C TRP A 399 3.46 -24.00 -6.97
N VAL A 400 2.23 -23.58 -7.25
CA VAL A 400 1.80 -23.21 -8.61
C VAL A 400 2.59 -22.01 -9.13
N PHE A 401 2.71 -20.93 -8.36
CA PHE A 401 3.45 -19.73 -8.78
C PHE A 401 4.95 -19.99 -8.87
N TRP A 402 5.52 -20.67 -7.87
CA TRP A 402 6.93 -20.97 -7.81
C TRP A 402 7.37 -21.91 -8.94
N ARG A 403 6.62 -23.00 -9.19
CA ARG A 403 6.90 -23.92 -10.31
C ARG A 403 6.76 -23.23 -11.67
N ARG A 404 5.90 -22.22 -11.80
CA ARG A 404 5.83 -21.40 -13.03
C ARG A 404 7.11 -20.57 -13.20
N ILE A 405 7.54 -19.87 -12.15
CA ILE A 405 8.77 -19.08 -12.14
C ILE A 405 9.98 -19.95 -12.48
N GLU A 406 10.11 -21.12 -11.84
CA GLU A 406 11.23 -22.03 -12.10
C GLU A 406 11.23 -22.56 -13.54
N ARG A 407 10.07 -22.96 -14.08
CA ARG A 407 9.98 -23.44 -15.46
C ARG A 407 10.46 -22.39 -16.46
N VAL A 408 10.08 -21.14 -16.27
CA VAL A 408 10.52 -20.02 -17.12
C VAL A 408 12.02 -19.77 -16.96
N ALA A 409 12.52 -19.77 -15.72
CA ALA A 409 13.95 -19.60 -15.44
C ALA A 409 14.82 -20.72 -16.04
N HIS A 410 14.30 -21.95 -16.15
CA HIS A 410 15.01 -23.06 -16.80
C HIS A 410 14.99 -22.96 -18.34
N ALA A 411 13.96 -22.34 -18.92
CA ALA A 411 13.84 -22.18 -20.37
C ALA A 411 14.66 -21.00 -20.91
N ASP A 412 14.57 -19.83 -20.26
CA ASP A 412 15.19 -18.56 -20.72
C ASP A 412 16.47 -18.20 -19.95
N GLY A 413 16.96 -19.14 -19.12
CA GLY A 413 18.26 -19.21 -18.44
C GLY A 413 18.88 -17.87 -18.00
N PRO A 414 19.78 -17.26 -18.80
CA PRO A 414 20.60 -16.14 -18.33
C PRO A 414 19.81 -14.88 -17.94
N GLU A 415 18.77 -14.51 -18.70
CA GLU A 415 18.00 -13.27 -18.44
C GLU A 415 17.12 -13.38 -17.19
N GLU A 416 16.49 -14.54 -16.98
CA GLU A 416 15.62 -14.77 -15.82
C GLU A 416 16.44 -14.99 -14.54
N LEU A 417 17.54 -15.74 -14.61
CA LEU A 417 18.46 -15.96 -13.49
C LEU A 417 19.19 -14.67 -13.09
N GLY A 418 19.53 -13.83 -14.06
CA GLY A 418 20.18 -12.53 -13.86
C GLY A 418 19.21 -11.41 -13.45
N SER A 419 17.90 -11.68 -13.42
CA SER A 419 16.90 -10.63 -13.19
C SER A 419 17.02 -9.99 -11.80
N PRO A 420 16.94 -8.65 -11.70
CA PRO A 420 16.93 -7.94 -10.42
C PRO A 420 15.82 -8.44 -9.49
N THR A 421 14.64 -8.74 -10.05
CA THR A 421 13.49 -9.21 -9.28
C THR A 421 13.76 -10.53 -8.56
N ARG A 422 14.33 -11.54 -9.23
CA ARG A 422 14.68 -12.84 -8.61
C ARG A 422 15.67 -12.66 -7.47
N ARG A 423 16.69 -11.82 -7.70
CA ARG A 423 17.72 -11.49 -6.69
C ARG A 423 17.11 -10.79 -5.48
N ILE A 424 16.25 -9.79 -5.70
CA ILE A 424 15.55 -9.07 -4.63
C ILE A 424 14.67 -10.03 -3.84
N TYR A 425 13.89 -10.88 -4.51
CA TYR A 425 13.03 -11.87 -3.86
C TYR A 425 13.82 -12.78 -2.91
N LEU A 426 14.90 -13.39 -3.39
CA LEU A 426 15.74 -14.29 -2.59
C LEU A 426 16.36 -13.55 -1.40
N PHE A 427 16.88 -12.34 -1.60
CA PHE A 427 17.46 -11.56 -0.50
C PHE A 427 16.43 -11.07 0.51
N VAL A 428 15.24 -10.66 0.07
CA VAL A 428 14.15 -10.28 0.99
C VAL A 428 13.75 -11.49 1.83
N LEU A 429 13.68 -12.68 1.23
CA LEU A 429 13.37 -13.91 1.94
C LEU A 429 14.44 -14.27 2.98
N PHE A 430 15.73 -14.18 2.64
CA PHE A 430 16.81 -14.37 3.62
C PHE A 430 16.83 -13.27 4.69
N GLY A 431 16.57 -12.02 4.32
CA GLY A 431 16.55 -10.90 5.25
C GLY A 431 15.42 -11.01 6.26
N LEU A 432 14.19 -11.23 5.79
CA LEU A 432 13.01 -11.42 6.66
C LEU A 432 13.12 -12.70 7.48
N GLY A 433 13.54 -13.80 6.86
CA GLY A 433 13.77 -15.07 7.55
C GLY A 433 14.86 -14.97 8.61
N GLY A 434 15.96 -14.26 8.30
CA GLY A 434 17.05 -14.00 9.25
C GLY A 434 16.63 -13.11 10.41
N ILE A 435 15.87 -12.04 10.17
CA ILE A 435 15.31 -11.19 11.23
C ILE A 435 14.38 -12.01 12.13
N ALA A 436 13.47 -12.79 11.53
CA ALA A 436 12.56 -13.66 12.28
C ALA A 436 13.32 -14.72 13.10
N ALA A 437 14.36 -15.33 12.53
CA ALA A 437 15.21 -16.27 13.24
C ALA A 437 15.97 -15.62 14.41
N VAL A 438 16.53 -14.42 14.23
CA VAL A 438 17.19 -13.69 15.32
C VAL A 438 16.21 -13.38 16.44
N VAL A 439 15.02 -12.85 16.12
CA VAL A 439 13.97 -12.60 17.12
C VAL A 439 13.57 -13.89 17.83
N ALA A 440 13.37 -14.98 17.09
CA ALA A 440 13.01 -16.27 17.65
C ALA A 440 14.11 -16.84 18.57
N VAL A 441 15.39 -16.74 18.19
CA VAL A 441 16.52 -17.13 19.05
C VAL A 441 16.55 -16.30 20.33
N LEU A 442 16.37 -14.97 20.23
CA LEU A 442 16.35 -14.09 21.41
C LEU A 442 15.19 -14.44 22.36
N VAL A 443 14.00 -14.69 21.82
CA VAL A 443 12.82 -15.09 22.61
C VAL A 443 13.02 -16.48 23.23
N ALA A 444 13.54 -17.45 22.48
CA ALA A 444 13.87 -18.77 23.02
C ALA A 444 14.95 -18.70 24.11
N ALA A 445 16.01 -17.91 23.90
CA ALA A 445 17.06 -17.70 24.89
C ALA A 445 16.50 -17.04 26.15
N PHE A 446 15.61 -16.04 26.01
CA PHE A 446 14.92 -15.43 27.14
C PHE A 446 14.16 -16.46 27.97
N PHE A 447 13.30 -17.28 27.36
CA PHE A 447 12.56 -18.32 28.09
C PHE A 447 13.49 -19.36 28.73
N GLY A 448 14.57 -19.76 28.05
CA GLY A 448 15.53 -20.72 28.58
C GLY A 448 16.30 -20.18 29.79
N ILE A 449 16.77 -18.93 29.71
CA ILE A 449 17.44 -18.26 30.83
C ILE A 449 16.46 -18.05 31.99
N GLN A 450 15.24 -17.60 31.70
CA GLN A 450 14.19 -17.43 32.69
C GLN A 450 13.91 -18.74 33.43
N GLY A 451 13.71 -19.85 32.71
CA GLY A 451 13.54 -21.17 33.30
C GLY A 451 14.71 -21.59 34.18
N ALA A 452 15.94 -21.42 33.68
CA ALA A 452 17.15 -21.73 34.44
C ALA A 452 17.24 -20.92 35.76
N LEU A 453 16.81 -19.66 35.77
CA LEU A 453 16.81 -18.80 36.95
C LEU A 453 15.65 -19.12 37.92
N GLN A 454 14.53 -19.63 37.43
CA GLN A 454 13.31 -19.88 38.22
C GLN A 454 13.20 -21.29 38.81
N GLY A 455 14.22 -22.13 38.67
CA GLY A 455 14.28 -23.44 39.32
C GLY A 455 14.43 -24.64 38.39
N GLY A 456 14.58 -24.43 37.07
CA GLY A 456 14.95 -25.49 36.12
C GLY A 456 14.23 -25.41 34.77
N PHE A 457 14.61 -26.31 33.86
CA PHE A 457 13.91 -26.51 32.58
C PHE A 457 12.76 -27.50 32.78
N ASP A 458 11.55 -27.00 32.95
CA ASP A 458 10.34 -27.81 33.10
C ASP A 458 9.50 -27.83 31.80
N ALA A 459 8.36 -28.54 31.86
CA ALA A 459 7.42 -28.65 30.75
C ALA A 459 6.86 -27.30 30.29
N GLN A 460 6.71 -26.34 31.21
CA GLN A 460 6.21 -25.00 30.91
C GLN A 460 7.22 -24.22 30.06
N VAL A 461 8.51 -24.27 30.41
CA VAL A 461 9.58 -23.64 29.61
C VAL A 461 9.60 -24.20 28.19
N VAL A 462 9.46 -25.52 28.01
CA VAL A 462 9.41 -26.12 26.67
C VAL A 462 8.17 -25.67 25.90
N ARG A 463 7.01 -25.57 26.57
CA ARG A 463 5.79 -25.05 25.96
C ARG A 463 5.96 -23.58 25.56
N ASP A 464 6.58 -22.75 26.36
CA ASP A 464 6.82 -21.33 26.03
C ASP A 464 7.79 -21.17 24.84
N MET A 465 8.71 -22.11 24.66
CA MET A 465 9.60 -22.18 23.50
C MET A 465 8.92 -22.61 22.19
N ARG A 466 7.65 -23.07 22.21
CA ARG A 466 6.99 -23.63 21.01
C ARG A 466 6.94 -22.67 19.82
N ILE A 467 6.61 -21.39 20.07
CA ILE A 467 6.49 -20.37 19.03
C ILE A 467 7.86 -20.05 18.41
N PRO A 468 8.91 -19.70 19.18
CA PRO A 468 10.21 -19.42 18.58
C PRO A 468 10.82 -20.65 17.88
N VAL A 469 10.66 -21.86 18.44
CA VAL A 469 11.12 -23.10 17.77
C VAL A 469 10.39 -23.31 16.45
N ALA A 470 9.08 -23.12 16.40
CA ALA A 470 8.29 -23.24 15.19
C ALA A 470 8.73 -22.24 14.11
N ILE A 471 8.99 -20.98 14.50
CA ILE A 471 9.51 -19.94 13.60
C ILE A 471 10.89 -20.35 13.05
N LEU A 472 11.79 -20.86 13.90
CA LEU A 472 13.13 -21.32 13.49
C LEU A 472 13.06 -22.48 12.50
N LEU A 473 12.17 -23.44 12.73
CA LEU A 473 11.96 -24.56 11.82
C LEU A 473 11.40 -24.10 10.47
N ALA A 474 10.37 -23.25 10.48
CA ALA A 474 9.77 -22.73 9.25
C ALA A 474 10.76 -21.88 8.45
N THR A 475 11.42 -20.91 9.10
CA THR A 475 12.42 -20.03 8.45
C THR A 475 13.66 -20.80 8.00
N GLY A 476 14.11 -21.78 8.77
CA GLY A 476 15.21 -22.67 8.42
C GLY A 476 14.91 -23.52 7.18
N ALA A 477 13.72 -24.13 7.10
CA ALA A 477 13.29 -24.90 5.94
C ALA A 477 13.18 -24.02 4.68
N ILE A 478 12.52 -22.87 4.81
CA ILE A 478 12.35 -21.91 3.70
C ILE A 478 13.69 -21.38 3.21
N SER A 479 14.57 -20.97 4.13
CA SER A 479 15.90 -20.46 3.79
C SER A 479 16.77 -21.55 3.18
N GLY A 480 16.73 -22.77 3.72
CA GLY A 480 17.50 -23.91 3.18
C GLY A 480 17.14 -24.22 1.73
N TYR A 481 15.84 -24.27 1.42
CA TYR A 481 15.36 -24.48 0.04
C TYR A 481 15.82 -23.36 -0.90
N HIS A 482 15.54 -22.10 -0.57
CA HIS A 482 15.86 -20.98 -1.44
C HIS A 482 17.37 -20.71 -1.54
N TRP A 483 18.15 -21.17 -0.56
CA TRP A 483 19.61 -21.14 -0.62
C TRP A 483 20.17 -22.17 -1.59
N ALA A 484 19.57 -23.35 -1.67
CA ALA A 484 19.91 -24.33 -2.70
C ALA A 484 19.61 -23.76 -4.10
N VAL A 485 18.44 -23.12 -4.28
CA VAL A 485 18.06 -22.43 -5.52
C VAL A 485 19.08 -21.33 -5.86
N TYR A 486 19.39 -20.45 -4.91
CA TYR A 486 20.36 -19.37 -5.13
C TYR A 486 21.75 -19.89 -5.55
N ARG A 487 22.21 -20.98 -4.95
CA ARG A 487 23.49 -21.62 -5.30
C ARG A 487 23.46 -22.21 -6.71
N ASP A 488 22.38 -22.90 -7.06
CA ASP A 488 22.15 -23.46 -8.39
C ASP A 488 22.09 -22.35 -9.45
N ASP A 489 21.32 -21.28 -9.21
CA ASP A 489 21.23 -20.10 -10.07
C ASP A 489 22.62 -19.50 -10.34
N ARG A 490 23.43 -19.33 -9.29
CA ARG A 490 24.79 -18.81 -9.39
C ARG A 490 25.75 -19.71 -10.15
N SER A 491 25.52 -21.02 -10.17
CA SER A 491 26.34 -21.97 -10.91
C SER A 491 26.06 -21.94 -12.42
N ARG A 492 24.85 -21.52 -12.81
CA ARG A 492 24.38 -21.47 -14.20
C ARG A 492 24.58 -20.11 -14.85
N LEU A 493 24.74 -19.05 -14.05
CA LEU A 493 25.08 -17.73 -14.57
C LEU A 493 26.51 -17.74 -15.13
N PRO A 494 26.73 -17.22 -16.35
CA PRO A 494 28.07 -17.09 -16.88
C PRO A 494 28.92 -16.25 -15.92
N ALA A 495 30.21 -16.61 -15.79
CA ALA A 495 31.15 -15.75 -15.07
C ALA A 495 31.03 -14.34 -15.66
N PRO A 496 30.94 -13.29 -14.82
CA PRO A 496 30.83 -11.93 -15.33
C PRO A 496 31.98 -11.73 -16.30
N GLU A 497 31.67 -11.51 -17.58
CA GLU A 497 32.68 -11.13 -18.56
C GLU A 497 33.46 -10.00 -17.93
N ALA A 498 34.79 -10.12 -17.90
CA ALA A 498 35.65 -9.03 -17.52
C ALA A 498 35.34 -7.91 -18.50
N ARG A 499 34.47 -6.96 -18.10
CA ARG A 499 34.18 -5.78 -18.90
C ARG A 499 35.52 -5.08 -19.10
N LEU A 500 36.09 -5.25 -20.29
CA LEU A 500 37.28 -4.56 -20.72
C LEU A 500 36.90 -3.09 -20.88
N GLY A 501 37.59 -2.20 -20.16
CA GLY A 501 37.37 -0.75 -20.19
C GLY A 501 37.05 -0.12 -18.84
N ALA A 502 37.32 1.18 -18.73
CA ALA A 502 37.10 1.95 -17.51
C ALA A 502 35.61 2.17 -17.19
N ARG A 503 35.21 2.00 -15.93
CA ARG A 503 33.83 2.24 -15.45
C ARG A 503 33.57 3.71 -15.14
N TYR A 504 34.63 4.44 -14.78
CA TYR A 504 34.60 5.86 -14.49
C TYR A 504 35.69 6.54 -15.32
N VAL A 505 35.31 7.59 -16.03
CA VAL A 505 36.23 8.36 -16.87
C VAL A 505 36.14 9.82 -16.46
N LEU A 506 37.26 10.40 -16.05
CA LEU A 506 37.39 11.84 -15.85
C LEU A 506 38.10 12.44 -17.05
N LEU A 507 37.38 13.20 -17.85
CA LEU A 507 37.94 13.98 -18.94
C LEU A 507 38.45 15.32 -18.39
N VAL A 508 39.70 15.68 -18.69
CA VAL A 508 40.28 16.96 -18.29
C VAL A 508 40.74 17.70 -19.56
N GLY A 509 39.98 18.70 -20.01
CA GLY A 509 40.25 19.35 -21.29
C GLY A 509 39.27 20.46 -21.67
N ALA A 510 38.93 20.58 -22.95
CA ALA A 510 38.05 21.64 -23.46
C ALA A 510 36.60 21.41 -23.00
N PRO A 511 35.80 22.47 -22.76
CA PRO A 511 34.40 22.30 -22.40
C PRO A 511 33.61 21.78 -23.60
N ASP A 512 33.15 20.54 -23.54
CA ASP A 512 32.29 19.91 -24.55
C ASP A 512 31.31 18.93 -23.89
N PRO A 513 30.09 19.38 -23.55
CA PRO A 513 29.06 18.53 -22.96
C PRO A 513 28.56 17.43 -23.92
N ALA A 514 28.69 17.62 -25.23
CA ALA A 514 28.22 16.64 -26.22
C ALA A 514 29.15 15.41 -26.27
N LEU A 515 30.44 15.61 -26.03
CA LEU A 515 31.42 14.54 -25.87
C LEU A 515 31.08 13.59 -24.72
N VAL A 516 30.66 14.13 -23.57
CA VAL A 516 30.30 13.33 -22.38
C VAL A 516 29.23 12.30 -22.77
N GLY A 517 28.12 12.77 -23.36
CA GLY A 517 27.04 11.89 -23.79
C GLY A 517 27.49 10.87 -24.86
N ALA A 518 28.37 11.26 -25.79
CA ALA A 518 28.87 10.36 -26.83
C ALA A 518 29.79 9.26 -26.28
N VAL A 519 30.65 9.57 -25.30
CA VAL A 519 31.53 8.60 -24.64
C VAL A 519 30.73 7.69 -23.72
N GLU A 520 29.78 8.21 -22.93
CA GLU A 520 28.88 7.41 -22.09
C GLU A 520 28.07 6.42 -22.93
N HIS A 521 27.51 6.87 -24.05
CA HIS A 521 26.71 6.02 -24.93
C HIS A 521 27.52 4.88 -25.57
N ARG A 522 28.77 5.15 -25.95
CA ARG A 522 29.62 4.17 -26.68
C ARG A 522 30.46 3.27 -25.79
N THR A 523 30.76 3.68 -24.56
CA THR A 523 31.60 2.93 -23.63
C THR A 523 30.83 2.35 -22.45
N GLY A 524 29.66 2.91 -22.13
CA GLY A 524 28.90 2.57 -20.93
C GLY A 524 29.57 3.00 -19.62
N ALA A 525 30.66 3.77 -19.69
CA ALA A 525 31.33 4.35 -18.55
C ALA A 525 30.55 5.58 -18.04
N ARG A 526 30.66 5.88 -16.75
CA ARG A 526 30.23 7.19 -16.21
C ARG A 526 31.33 8.21 -16.50
N VAL A 527 30.98 9.32 -17.13
CA VAL A 527 31.95 10.31 -17.59
C VAL A 527 31.73 11.65 -16.90
N ASP A 528 32.76 12.18 -16.23
CA ASP A 528 32.77 13.55 -15.74
C ASP A 528 33.77 14.38 -16.58
N LEU A 529 33.47 15.66 -16.81
CA LEU A 529 34.35 16.57 -17.56
C LEU A 529 34.78 17.75 -16.68
N TRP A 530 36.09 17.92 -16.53
CA TRP A 530 36.72 19.07 -15.89
C TRP A 530 37.42 19.94 -16.93
N THR A 531 37.08 21.22 -16.93
CA THR A 531 37.66 22.17 -17.88
C THR A 531 39.06 22.60 -17.42
N ARG A 532 40.04 22.54 -18.31
CA ARG A 532 41.38 23.08 -18.02
C ARG A 532 41.34 24.60 -17.91
N ALA A 533 41.91 25.14 -16.83
CA ALA A 533 41.95 26.58 -16.57
C ALA A 533 43.08 27.32 -17.32
N ASP A 534 44.07 26.59 -17.84
CA ASP A 534 45.22 27.15 -18.54
C ASP A 534 44.96 27.49 -20.02
N GLY A 535 43.77 27.17 -20.53
CA GLY A 535 43.37 27.47 -21.92
C GLY A 535 44.14 26.69 -22.99
N GLN A 536 44.93 25.69 -22.61
CA GLN A 536 45.77 24.91 -23.55
C GLN A 536 45.11 23.60 -24.01
N ALA A 537 43.81 23.44 -23.77
CA ALA A 537 43.09 22.25 -24.20
C ALA A 537 42.78 22.31 -25.70
N GLY A 538 43.28 21.33 -26.45
CA GLY A 538 42.85 21.09 -27.83
C GLY A 538 41.41 20.57 -27.91
N PRO A 539 40.78 20.62 -29.10
CA PRO A 539 39.45 20.06 -29.31
C PRO A 539 39.46 18.53 -29.15
N TRP A 540 38.37 17.98 -28.63
CA TRP A 540 38.22 16.55 -28.42
C TRP A 540 37.91 15.81 -29.73
N VAL A 541 38.48 14.61 -29.86
CA VAL A 541 38.11 13.65 -30.90
C VAL A 541 37.45 12.46 -30.21
N VAL A 542 36.14 12.29 -30.42
CA VAL A 542 35.32 11.31 -29.70
C VAL A 542 35.85 9.89 -29.87
N ASP A 543 36.24 9.51 -31.09
CA ASP A 543 36.75 8.17 -31.40
C ASP A 543 38.04 7.85 -30.65
N ASP A 544 38.94 8.81 -30.54
CA ASP A 544 40.22 8.64 -29.83
C ASP A 544 40.00 8.48 -28.32
N VAL A 545 39.05 9.23 -27.75
CA VAL A 545 38.67 9.10 -26.34
C VAL A 545 38.01 7.74 -26.07
N VAL A 546 37.11 7.30 -26.94
CA VAL A 546 36.45 5.98 -26.81
C VAL A 546 37.47 4.85 -26.92
N ALA A 547 38.40 4.93 -27.88
CA ALA A 547 39.48 3.96 -28.03
C ALA A 547 40.38 3.91 -26.78
N ALA A 548 40.74 5.07 -26.22
CA ALA A 548 41.53 5.16 -25.00
C ALA A 548 40.81 4.56 -23.77
N VAL A 549 39.50 4.77 -23.65
CA VAL A 549 38.68 4.22 -22.56
C VAL A 549 38.54 2.71 -22.66
N GLN A 550 38.35 2.18 -23.87
CA GLN A 550 38.20 0.74 -24.13
C GLN A 550 39.52 -0.02 -24.01
N ALA A 551 40.64 0.61 -24.40
CA ALA A 551 41.97 0.03 -24.26
C ALA A 551 42.49 0.02 -22.81
N SER A 552 41.86 0.78 -21.90
CA SER A 552 42.32 0.86 -20.52
C SER A 552 41.99 -0.41 -19.72
N PRO A 553 42.99 -1.04 -19.08
CA PRO A 553 42.76 -2.15 -18.16
C PRO A 553 42.26 -1.69 -16.79
N THR A 554 42.21 -0.38 -16.51
CA THR A 554 41.84 0.14 -15.18
C THR A 554 40.34 0.43 -15.09
N PRO A 555 39.70 0.16 -13.94
CA PRO A 555 38.28 0.42 -13.74
C PRO A 555 37.94 1.91 -13.62
N ALA A 556 38.94 2.78 -13.44
CA ALA A 556 38.80 4.23 -13.44
C ALA A 556 39.98 4.87 -14.19
N LEU A 557 39.69 5.87 -15.01
CA LEU A 557 40.63 6.45 -15.97
C LEU A 557 40.47 7.97 -16.01
N THR A 558 41.58 8.70 -15.89
CA THR A 558 41.64 10.11 -16.28
C THR A 558 42.13 10.20 -17.71
N VAL A 559 41.45 10.95 -18.57
CA VAL A 559 41.93 11.30 -19.91
C VAL A 559 42.16 12.81 -19.95
N VAL A 560 43.41 13.21 -20.11
CA VAL A 560 43.82 14.62 -20.15
C VAL A 560 44.13 15.01 -21.60
N ALA A 561 43.48 16.06 -22.10
CA ALA A 561 43.80 16.63 -23.41
C ALA A 561 45.05 17.51 -23.28
N GLY A 562 46.23 16.97 -23.59
CA GLY A 562 47.52 17.62 -23.55
C GLY A 562 47.94 18.27 -24.88
N PRO A 563 49.01 19.10 -24.89
CA PRO A 563 49.53 19.74 -26.10
C PRO A 563 50.13 18.75 -27.12
N ALA A 564 50.45 17.52 -26.70
CA ALA A 564 50.97 16.46 -27.55
C ALA A 564 49.93 15.38 -27.94
N GLY A 565 48.67 15.53 -27.49
CA GLY A 565 47.60 14.54 -27.67
C GLY A 565 46.90 14.15 -26.37
N LEU A 566 46.16 13.03 -26.40
CA LEU A 566 45.47 12.48 -25.23
C LEU A 566 46.46 11.73 -24.33
N GLU A 567 46.49 12.08 -23.04
CA GLU A 567 47.21 11.34 -22.01
C GLU A 567 46.23 10.60 -21.10
N THR A 568 46.45 9.30 -20.89
CA THR A 568 45.61 8.47 -20.04
C THR A 568 46.33 8.11 -18.74
N VAL A 569 45.69 8.39 -17.61
CA VAL A 569 46.22 8.04 -16.28
C VAL A 569 45.22 7.13 -15.57
N GLY A 570 45.66 5.93 -15.21
CA GLY A 570 44.83 5.02 -14.41
C GLY A 570 44.62 5.59 -13.01
N MET A 571 43.37 5.70 -12.57
CA MET A 571 43.06 6.11 -11.21
C MET A 571 43.13 4.88 -10.28
N LEU A 572 43.94 4.99 -9.23
CA LEU A 572 43.73 4.20 -8.03
C LEU A 572 42.48 4.76 -7.35
N ARG A 573 41.47 3.92 -7.12
CA ARG A 573 40.25 4.35 -6.40
C ARG A 573 40.63 5.07 -5.09
N PRO A 574 39.95 6.16 -4.71
CA PRO A 574 39.82 6.47 -3.30
C PRO A 574 39.03 5.38 -2.55
#